data_AF-A0A7Y1SZN0-F1
#
_entry.id   AF-A0A7Y1SZN0-F1
#
_cell.length_a   1.000
_cell.length_b   1.000
_cell.length_c   1.000
_cell.angle_alpha   90.00
_cell.angle_beta   90.00
_cell.angle_gamma   90.00
#
_symmetry.space_group_name_H-M   'P 1'
#
loop_
_entity.id
_entity.type
_entity.pdbx_description
1 polymer ?
#
loop_
_entity_poly.entity_id
_entity_poly.type
_entity_poly.pdbx_seq_one_letter_code
_entity_poly.pdbx_strand_id
1 'polypeptide(L)'
;MSAETSGILLSFSMPKGQMTDEQRQRWKPYSTLLSGNMTEKHYKLICELHADLYAHKYHEPCTCSPKRIKEWIYQINKIYVL
;
A
#
# COMPACT_ATOMS: atom_id res chain seq x y z
N MET A 1 -4.61 13.21 28.53
CA MET A 1 -3.98 13.90 27.38
C MET A 1 -2.52 13.47 27.37
N SER A 2 -2.18 12.43 26.64
CA SER A 2 -0.79 12.01 26.50
C SER A 2 -0.37 12.35 25.08
N ALA A 3 0.41 13.42 24.98
CA ALA A 3 1.10 13.79 23.79
C ALA A 3 2.21 12.77 23.53
N GLU A 4 2.25 12.22 22.32
CA GLU A 4 3.42 11.55 21.78
C GLU A 4 3.77 12.21 20.44
N THR A 5 4.44 13.35 20.55
CA THR A 5 5.21 13.93 19.45
C THR A 5 6.65 13.46 19.64
N SER A 6 7.16 12.60 18.75
CA SER A 6 8.59 12.57 18.38
C SER A 6 8.82 11.61 17.22
N GLY A 7 9.36 12.16 16.13
CA GLY A 7 9.83 11.40 14.99
C GLY A 7 11.00 10.48 15.33
N ILE A 8 11.20 9.52 14.43
CA ILE A 8 12.30 8.54 14.33
C ILE A 8 12.10 7.28 15.18
N LEU A 9 11.43 6.31 14.55
CA LEU A 9 11.86 4.91 14.59
C LEU A 9 11.94 4.41 13.15
N LEU A 10 13.08 4.67 12.50
CA LEU A 10 13.52 3.87 11.35
C LEU A 10 13.97 2.51 11.89
N SER A 11 13.00 1.71 12.30
CA SER A 11 13.19 0.29 12.53
C SER A 11 13.29 -0.36 11.15
N PHE A 12 14.51 -0.67 10.71
CA PHE A 12 14.77 -1.58 9.59
C PHE A 12 14.27 -3.00 9.91
N SER A 13 12.96 -3.16 10.02
CA SER A 13 12.28 -4.44 10.21
C SER A 13 11.36 -4.65 9.01
N MET A 14 11.99 -5.19 7.96
CA MET A 14 11.53 -6.09 6.89
C MET A 14 10.03 -6.27 6.64
N PRO A 15 9.64 -6.50 5.37
CA PRO A 15 8.25 -6.55 4.91
C PRO A 15 7.42 -7.55 5.69
N LYS A 16 6.35 -7.07 6.34
CA LYS A 16 5.26 -7.93 6.78
C LYS A 16 4.58 -8.41 5.50
N GLY A 17 5.13 -9.47 4.88
CA GLY A 17 4.56 -10.12 3.70
C GLY A 17 3.19 -10.77 3.94
N GLN A 18 2.47 -10.27 4.94
CA GLN A 18 1.12 -10.63 5.35
C GLN A 18 0.32 -9.35 5.54
N MET A 19 -0.86 -9.34 4.95
CA MET A 19 -1.82 -8.25 5.09
C MET A 19 -2.67 -8.43 6.36
N THR A 20 -2.85 -7.37 7.14
CA THR A 20 -3.77 -7.40 8.30
C THR A 20 -5.23 -7.50 7.84
N ASP A 21 -6.14 -7.88 8.74
CA ASP A 21 -7.57 -7.93 8.41
C ASP A 21 -8.10 -6.54 7.98
N GLU A 22 -7.69 -5.49 8.68
CA GLU A 22 -8.04 -4.10 8.34
C GLU A 22 -7.56 -3.72 6.94
N GLN A 23 -6.32 -4.09 6.58
CA GLN A 23 -5.78 -3.85 5.24
C GLN A 23 -6.53 -4.66 4.18
N ARG A 24 -6.92 -5.92 4.45
CA ARG A 24 -7.78 -6.74 3.57
C ARG A 24 -9.13 -6.09 3.35
N GLN A 25 -9.76 -5.59 4.40
CA GLN A 25 -11.04 -4.89 4.30
C GLN A 25 -10.91 -3.60 3.48
N ARG A 26 -9.81 -2.85 3.66
CA ARG A 26 -9.50 -1.67 2.85
C ARG A 26 -9.22 -2.03 1.39
N TRP A 27 -8.54 -3.14 1.09
CA TRP A 27 -8.16 -3.53 -0.27
C TRP A 27 -9.31 -4.15 -1.08
N LYS A 28 -10.17 -4.95 -0.43
CA LYS A 28 -11.29 -5.67 -1.04
C LYS A 28 -12.18 -4.85 -1.99
N PRO A 29 -12.62 -3.62 -1.66
CA PRO A 29 -13.43 -2.84 -2.60
C PRO A 29 -12.64 -2.41 -3.85
N TYR A 30 -11.32 -2.27 -3.76
CA TYR A 30 -10.49 -1.77 -4.87
C TYR A 30 -10.01 -2.86 -5.81
N SER A 31 -9.81 -4.11 -5.34
CA SER A 31 -9.38 -5.21 -6.19
C SER A 31 -10.30 -5.44 -7.40
N THR A 32 -11.61 -5.23 -7.21
CA THR A 32 -12.62 -5.34 -8.28
C THR A 32 -12.68 -4.08 -9.17
N LEU A 33 -12.44 -2.90 -8.60
CA LEU A 33 -12.52 -1.60 -9.30
C LEU A 33 -11.30 -1.30 -10.18
N LEU A 34 -10.15 -1.92 -9.91
CA LEU A 34 -8.91 -1.68 -10.65
C LEU A 34 -8.92 -2.17 -12.10
N SER A 35 -9.91 -2.97 -12.51
CA SER A 35 -10.17 -3.24 -13.94
C SER A 35 -10.74 -2.04 -14.70
N GLY A 36 -11.20 -1.00 -13.99
CA GLY A 36 -11.76 0.22 -14.55
C GLY A 36 -10.84 1.44 -14.40
N ASN A 37 -11.41 2.58 -13.97
CA ASN A 37 -10.69 3.84 -13.79
C ASN A 37 -10.06 3.94 -12.40
N MET A 38 -8.74 4.14 -12.35
CA MET A 38 -8.00 4.38 -11.12
C MET A 38 -8.19 5.83 -10.65
N THR A 39 -8.78 6.03 -9.48
CA THR A 39 -8.91 7.36 -8.86
C THR A 39 -7.69 7.70 -8.02
N GLU A 40 -7.51 8.98 -7.66
CA GLU A 40 -6.44 9.41 -6.76
C GLU A 40 -6.46 8.67 -5.41
N LYS A 41 -7.66 8.38 -4.88
CA LYS A 41 -7.82 7.62 -3.64
C LYS A 41 -7.29 6.20 -3.77
N HIS A 42 -7.53 5.55 -4.92
CA HIS A 42 -6.99 4.21 -5.20
C HIS A 42 -5.48 4.25 -5.24
N TYR A 43 -4.94 5.25 -5.94
CA TYR A 43 -3.50 5.45 -6.07
C TYR A 43 -2.80 5.63 -4.72
N LYS A 44 -3.31 6.51 -3.86
CA LYS A 44 -2.75 6.73 -2.52
C LYS A 44 -2.80 5.46 -1.67
N LEU A 45 -3.93 4.73 -1.69
CA LEU A 45 -4.04 3.47 -0.96
C LEU A 45 -3.01 2.43 -1.44
N ILE A 46 -2.79 2.31 -2.75
CA ILE A 46 -1.78 1.38 -3.29
C ILE A 46 -0.38 1.76 -2.75
N CYS A 47 -0.04 3.05 -2.76
CA CYS A 47 1.23 3.53 -2.25
C CYS A 47 1.39 3.27 -0.73
N GLU A 48 0.33 3.50 0.06
CA GLU A 48 0.31 3.23 1.50
C GLU A 48 0.45 1.74 1.82
N LEU A 49 -0.38 0.90 1.20
CA LEU A 49 -0.35 -0.55 1.41
C LEU A 49 0.96 -1.15 0.95
N HIS A 50 1.47 -0.74 -0.22
CA HIS A 50 2.74 -1.25 -0.72
C HIS A 50 3.89 -0.82 0.20
N ALA A 51 3.91 0.42 0.69
CA ALA A 51 4.90 0.89 1.66
C ALA A 51 4.91 0.04 2.93
N ASP A 52 3.74 -0.24 3.50
CA ASP A 52 3.60 -1.03 4.72
C ASP A 52 3.97 -2.51 4.50
N LEU A 53 3.40 -3.14 3.48
CA LEU A 53 3.63 -4.56 3.15
C LEU A 53 5.08 -4.83 2.72
N TYR A 54 5.71 -3.89 2.01
CA TYR A 54 7.07 -4.00 1.51
C TYR A 54 8.11 -3.29 2.41
N ALA A 55 7.69 -2.82 3.60
CA ALA A 55 8.52 -2.13 4.59
C ALA A 55 9.43 -1.04 4.02
N HIS A 56 8.93 -0.25 3.07
CA HIS A 56 9.62 0.95 2.59
C HIS A 56 8.83 2.20 2.97
N LYS A 57 9.51 3.35 3.01
CA LYS A 57 8.84 4.62 3.27
C LYS A 57 7.79 4.89 2.19
N TYR A 58 6.68 5.51 2.62
CA TYR A 58 5.67 6.00 1.71
C TYR A 58 6.31 6.85 0.61
N HIS A 59 6.05 6.47 -0.63
CA HIS A 59 6.57 7.14 -1.81
C HIS A 59 5.53 7.08 -2.92
N GLU A 60 5.23 8.24 -3.48
CA GLU A 60 4.33 8.39 -4.63
C GLU A 60 5.17 8.49 -5.89
N PRO A 61 5.26 7.42 -6.72
CA PRO A 61 5.99 7.48 -7.98
C PRO A 61 5.33 8.42 -8.98
N CYS A 62 6.05 8.89 -10.02
CA CYS A 62 5.36 9.70 -11.03
C CYS A 62 4.22 8.90 -11.69
N THR A 63 3.04 9.52 -11.77
CA THR A 63 1.89 9.02 -12.54
C THR A 63 2.14 9.00 -14.05
N CYS A 64 3.23 9.63 -14.50
CA CYS A 64 3.76 9.60 -15.87
C CYS A 64 3.84 8.17 -16.45
N SER A 65 4.17 7.18 -15.61
CA SER A 65 4.31 5.79 -16.02
C SER A 65 3.51 4.85 -15.12
N PRO A 66 2.37 4.31 -15.59
CA PRO A 66 1.51 3.46 -14.77
C PRO A 66 2.12 2.07 -14.51
N LYS A 67 3.23 1.71 -15.16
CA LYS A 67 3.87 0.38 -15.01
C LYS A 67 4.19 0.06 -13.56
N ARG A 68 4.76 1.03 -12.82
CA ARG A 68 5.13 0.84 -11.42
C ARG A 68 3.92 0.59 -10.52
N ILE A 69 2.84 1.34 -10.71
CA ILE A 69 1.61 1.15 -9.94
C ILE A 69 0.93 -0.18 -10.26
N LYS A 70 0.95 -0.61 -11.53
CA LYS A 70 0.47 -1.95 -11.92
C LYS A 70 1.26 -3.07 -11.25
N GLU A 71 2.57 -2.94 -11.17
CA GLU A 71 3.44 -3.86 -10.44
C GLU A 71 3.07 -3.93 -8.95
N TRP A 72 2.88 -2.78 -8.30
CA TRP A 72 2.49 -2.71 -6.89
C TRP A 72 1.12 -3.35 -6.63
N ILE A 73 0.16 -3.13 -7.52
CA ILE A 73 -1.15 -3.80 -7.46
C ILE A 73 -0.98 -5.33 -7.53
N TYR A 74 -0.16 -5.82 -8.47
CA TYR A 74 0.10 -7.26 -8.61
C TYR A 74 0.74 -7.84 -7.34
N GLN A 75 1.70 -7.13 -6.77
CA GLN A 75 2.38 -7.47 -5.52
C GLN A 75 1.43 -7.53 -4.33
N ILE A 76 0.58 -6.51 -4.14
CA ILE A 76 -0.46 -6.50 -3.10
C ILE A 76 -1.46 -7.64 -3.31
N ASN A 77 -1.92 -7.87 -4.54
CA ASN A 77 -2.84 -8.95 -4.86
C ASN A 77 -2.25 -10.33 -4.56
N LYS A 78 -0.95 -10.52 -4.80
CA LYS A 78 -0.25 -11.77 -4.45
C LYS A 78 -0.31 -12.03 -2.94
N ILE A 79 -0.16 -11.01 -2.12
CA ILE A 79 -0.28 -11.12 -0.65
C ILE A 79 -1.74 -11.31 -0.22
N TYR A 80 -2.70 -10.71 -0.95
CA TYR A 80 -4.12 -10.83 -0.63
C TYR A 80 -4.71 -12.22 -0.87
N VAL A 81 -4.26 -12.89 -1.95
CA VAL A 81 -4.75 -14.23 -2.36
C VAL A 81 -4.08 -15.36 -1.54
N LEU A 82 -2.98 -15.07 -0.86
CA LEU A 82 -2.28 -15.99 0.07
C LEU A 82 -2.90 -15.96 1.48
#